data_AF-A0A7C1NWI9-F1
#
_entry.id   AF-A0A7C1NWI9-F1
#
_cell.length_a   1.000
_cell.length_b   1.000
_cell.length_c   1.000
_cell.angle_alpha   90.00
_cell.angle_beta   90.00
_cell.angle_gamma   90.00
#
_symmetry.space_group_name_H-M   'P 1'
#
loop_
_entity.id
_entity.type
_entity.pdbx_description
1 polymer ?
#
loop_
_entity_poly.entity_id
_entity_poly.type
_entity_poly.pdbx_seq_one_letter_code
_entity_poly.pdbx_strand_id
1 'polypeptide(L)'
;MAITKIEKRDGRVVDFDQSKITNAILKAIIAVGEEKKVNANVLSDQVVEELQKGYGPHKIPNVEDIQDAVEKILIKNGHTKIAKAYILYRQKKAEIREEKKKILNKDKLDEIDKRFSVNALRVLAYRYLIKDENGAVIESPRELFQRVAIHIALPEILYDSR
;
A
#
# COMPACT_ATOMS: atom_id res chain seq x y z
N MET A 1 -22.64 6.80 11.64
CA MET A 1 -21.65 6.82 12.74
C MET A 1 -20.27 6.63 12.14
N ALA A 2 -19.23 7.30 12.64
CA ALA A 2 -17.96 7.44 11.92
C ALA A 2 -17.02 6.23 12.05
N ILE A 3 -16.44 5.80 10.91
CA ILE A 3 -15.33 4.83 10.86
C ILE A 3 -14.05 5.56 11.28
N THR A 4 -13.37 5.05 12.30
CA THR A 4 -12.16 5.69 12.86
C THR A 4 -10.89 4.91 12.56
N LYS A 5 -10.99 3.61 12.25
CA LYS A 5 -9.86 2.71 12.04
C LYS A 5 -10.04 1.88 10.77
N ILE A 6 -8.92 1.46 10.20
CA ILE A 6 -8.85 0.58 9.03
C ILE A 6 -7.74 -0.45 9.21
N GLU A 7 -8.01 -1.70 8.84
CA GLU A 7 -7.00 -2.75 8.78
C GLU A 7 -6.30 -2.79 7.42
N LYS A 8 -4.97 -2.64 7.45
CA LYS A 8 -4.09 -2.76 6.27
C LYS A 8 -3.89 -4.23 5.90
N ARG A 9 -3.51 -4.48 4.65
CA ARG A 9 -3.15 -5.83 4.15
C ARG A 9 -2.03 -6.55 4.91
N ASP A 10 -1.16 -5.79 5.58
CA ASP A 10 -0.11 -6.36 6.41
C ASP A 10 -0.61 -6.76 7.81
N GLY A 11 -1.88 -6.48 8.13
CA GLY A 11 -2.54 -6.74 9.41
C GLY A 11 -2.52 -5.54 10.37
N ARG A 12 -1.84 -4.43 10.02
CA ARG A 12 -1.79 -3.26 10.91
C ARG A 12 -3.10 -2.49 10.89
N VAL A 13 -3.57 -2.11 12.06
CA VAL A 13 -4.68 -1.18 12.22
C VAL A 13 -4.14 0.25 12.27
N VAL A 14 -4.64 1.11 11.39
CA VAL A 14 -4.26 2.53 11.32
C VAL A 14 -5.50 3.41 11.37
N ASP A 15 -5.31 4.71 11.60
CA ASP A 15 -6.41 5.67 11.53
C ASP A 15 -7.02 5.73 10.13
N PHE A 16 -8.35 5.81 10.11
CA PHE A 16 -9.10 6.02 8.90
C PHE A 16 -8.85 7.43 8.38
N ASP A 17 -8.56 7.54 7.09
CA ASP A 17 -8.25 8.80 6.42
C ASP A 17 -8.96 8.83 5.06
N GLN A 18 -10.07 9.56 5.02
CA GLN A 18 -10.91 9.70 3.83
C GLN A 18 -10.14 10.30 2.65
N SER A 19 -9.15 11.16 2.90
CA SER A 19 -8.38 11.81 1.82
C SER A 19 -7.70 10.78 0.91
N LYS A 20 -7.38 9.59 1.42
CA LYS A 20 -6.80 8.49 0.63
C LYS A 20 -7.80 7.92 -0.37
N ILE A 21 -9.08 7.88 -0.02
CA ILE A 21 -10.17 7.46 -0.90
C ILE A 21 -10.37 8.52 -1.98
N THR A 22 -10.56 9.78 -1.59
CA THR A 22 -10.69 10.92 -2.51
C THR A 22 -9.56 10.95 -3.53
N ASN A 23 -8.31 10.86 -3.07
CA ASN A 23 -7.13 10.90 -3.93
C ASN A 23 -7.06 9.70 -4.89
N ALA A 24 -7.52 8.51 -4.47
CA ALA A 24 -7.56 7.34 -5.33
C ALA A 24 -8.63 7.47 -6.42
N ILE A 25 -9.82 7.97 -6.07
CA ILE A 25 -10.89 8.28 -7.03
C ILE A 25 -10.44 9.37 -8.00
N LEU A 26 -9.84 10.46 -7.50
CA LEU A 26 -9.34 11.56 -8.32
C LEU A 26 -8.34 11.08 -9.38
N LYS A 27 -7.41 10.18 -9.01
CA LYS A 27 -6.47 9.58 -9.98
C LYS A 27 -7.18 8.80 -11.08
N ALA A 28 -8.25 8.09 -10.75
CA ALA A 28 -9.05 7.37 -11.74
C ALA A 28 -9.83 8.34 -12.65
N ILE A 29 -10.36 9.44 -12.11
CA ILE A 29 -11.03 10.51 -12.88
C ILE A 29 -10.05 11.16 -13.87
N ILE A 30 -8.86 11.53 -13.40
CA ILE A 30 -7.82 12.14 -14.24
C ILE A 30 -7.38 11.17 -15.34
N ALA A 31 -7.27 9.88 -15.03
CA ALA A 31 -6.87 8.86 -16.02
C ALA A 31 -7.87 8.72 -17.19
N VAL A 32 -9.13 9.14 -17.00
CA VAL A 32 -10.16 9.14 -18.05
C VAL A 32 -10.47 10.54 -18.61
N GLY A 33 -9.83 11.60 -18.08
CA GLY A 33 -10.01 12.99 -18.53
C GLY A 33 -11.36 13.61 -18.16
N GLU A 34 -11.96 13.21 -17.03
CA GLU A 34 -13.27 13.69 -16.59
C GLU A 34 -13.21 14.68 -15.41
N GLU A 35 -12.06 15.29 -15.13
CA GLU A 35 -11.86 16.17 -13.94
C GLU A 35 -12.84 17.34 -13.83
N LYS A 36 -13.40 17.83 -14.95
CA LYS A 36 -14.39 18.93 -14.94
C LYS A 36 -15.83 18.47 -14.74
N LYS A 37 -16.09 17.16 -14.83
CA LYS A 37 -17.45 16.59 -14.84
C LYS A 37 -17.80 15.87 -13.55
N VAL A 38 -16.80 15.36 -12.85
CA VAL A 38 -17.00 14.49 -11.68
C VAL A 38 -16.20 15.00 -10.50
N ASN A 39 -16.88 15.17 -9.35
CA ASN A 39 -16.24 15.61 -8.12
C ASN A 39 -15.85 14.40 -7.24
N ALA A 40 -14.54 14.20 -7.06
CA ALA A 40 -14.01 13.11 -6.25
C ALA A 40 -14.43 13.17 -4.77
N ASN A 41 -14.65 14.37 -4.22
CA ASN A 41 -15.07 14.53 -2.83
C ASN A 41 -16.48 13.97 -2.62
N VAL A 42 -17.42 14.33 -3.51
CA VAL A 42 -18.82 13.85 -3.45
C VAL A 42 -18.87 12.33 -3.53
N LEU A 43 -18.10 11.72 -4.44
CA LEU A 43 -18.01 10.26 -4.54
C LEU A 43 -17.36 9.64 -3.30
N SER A 44 -16.34 10.28 -2.74
CA SER A 44 -15.71 9.81 -1.51
C SER A 44 -16.67 9.87 -0.32
N ASP A 45 -17.51 10.90 -0.21
CA ASP A 45 -18.50 11.01 0.86
C ASP A 45 -19.53 9.87 0.76
N GLN A 46 -19.99 9.56 -0.45
CA GLN A 46 -20.89 8.43 -0.70
C GLN A 46 -20.25 7.08 -0.36
N VAL A 47 -18.95 6.90 -0.63
CA VAL A 47 -18.21 5.69 -0.23
C VAL A 47 -18.15 5.56 1.28
N VAL A 48 -17.86 6.65 1.99
CA VAL A 48 -17.86 6.66 3.46
C VAL A 48 -19.25 6.32 4.00
N GLU A 49 -20.30 6.92 3.44
CA GLU A 49 -21.68 6.63 3.84
C GLU A 49 -22.05 5.15 3.63
N GLU A 50 -21.66 4.57 2.49
CA GLU A 50 -21.88 3.15 2.19
C GLU A 50 -21.13 2.23 3.17
N LEU A 51 -19.86 2.55 3.47
CA LEU A 51 -19.08 1.81 4.45
C LEU A 51 -19.71 1.90 5.85
N GLN A 52 -20.20 3.08 6.25
CA GLN A 52 -20.86 3.25 7.55
C GLN A 52 -22.17 2.46 7.67
N LYS A 53 -22.87 2.20 6.56
CA LYS A 53 -24.08 1.37 6.54
C LYS A 53 -23.76 -0.12 6.70
N GLY A 54 -22.65 -0.58 6.12
CA GLY A 54 -22.25 -1.99 6.14
C GLY A 54 -21.49 -2.42 7.41
N TYR A 55 -20.89 -1.49 8.14
CA TYR A 55 -20.01 -1.77 9.28
C TYR A 55 -20.60 -1.23 10.59
N GLY A 56 -20.82 -2.14 11.55
CA GLY A 56 -21.26 -1.81 12.90
C GLY A 56 -20.13 -1.29 13.82
N PRO A 57 -20.44 -0.92 15.08
CA PRO A 57 -19.55 -0.20 16.00
C PRO A 57 -18.24 -0.92 16.35
N HIS A 58 -18.16 -2.24 16.14
CA HIS A 58 -16.99 -3.05 16.50
C HIS A 58 -16.27 -3.67 15.29
N LYS A 59 -16.72 -3.39 14.07
CA LYS A 59 -16.13 -4.00 12.87
C LYS A 59 -15.21 -3.01 12.19
N ILE A 60 -13.91 -3.33 12.20
CA ILE A 60 -12.90 -2.56 11.49
C ILE A 60 -12.91 -3.02 10.02
N PRO A 61 -13.18 -2.13 9.05
CA PRO A 61 -13.09 -2.49 7.64
C PRO A 61 -11.63 -2.70 7.24
N ASN A 62 -11.40 -3.65 6.36
CA ASN A 62 -10.10 -3.86 5.73
C ASN A 62 -9.99 -3.03 4.43
N VAL A 63 -8.78 -2.98 3.88
CA VAL A 63 -8.49 -2.22 2.65
C VAL A 63 -9.23 -2.74 1.40
N GLU A 64 -9.60 -4.02 1.34
CA GLU A 64 -10.41 -4.57 0.24
C GLU A 64 -11.87 -4.12 0.34
N ASP A 65 -12.45 -4.11 1.55
CA ASP A 65 -13.83 -3.64 1.76
C ASP A 65 -14.04 -2.20 1.24
N ILE A 66 -13.02 -1.34 1.43
CA ILE A 66 -13.04 0.03 0.91
C ILE A 66 -12.95 0.06 -0.62
N GLN A 67 -12.15 -0.82 -1.22
CA GLN A 67 -12.07 -0.90 -2.68
C GLN A 67 -13.40 -1.33 -3.28
N ASP A 68 -14.02 -2.37 -2.72
CA ASP A 68 -15.32 -2.86 -3.16
C ASP A 68 -16.40 -1.78 -3.04
N ALA A 69 -16.38 -1.01 -1.95
CA ALA A 69 -17.27 0.14 -1.78
C ALA A 69 -17.03 1.24 -2.83
N VAL A 70 -15.76 1.57 -3.14
CA VAL A 70 -15.43 2.55 -4.20
C VAL A 70 -15.95 2.07 -5.55
N GLU A 71 -15.70 0.81 -5.91
CA GLU A 71 -16.14 0.23 -7.18
C GLU A 71 -17.66 0.23 -7.29
N LYS A 72 -18.36 -0.20 -6.24
CA LYS A 72 -19.82 -0.18 -6.17
C LYS A 72 -20.38 1.23 -6.36
N ILE A 73 -19.84 2.23 -5.68
CA ILE A 73 -20.32 3.63 -5.78
C ILE A 73 -20.07 4.21 -7.17
N LEU A 74 -18.89 3.96 -7.76
CA LEU A 74 -18.60 4.44 -9.12
C LEU A 74 -19.56 3.82 -10.15
N ILE A 75 -19.84 2.52 -10.06
CA ILE A 75 -20.79 1.83 -10.95
C ILE A 75 -22.22 2.34 -10.72
N LYS A 76 -22.66 2.48 -9.46
CA LYS A 76 -24.02 2.93 -9.12
C LYS A 76 -24.33 4.34 -9.64
N ASN A 77 -23.33 5.23 -9.67
CA ASN A 77 -23.47 6.58 -10.22
C ASN A 77 -23.28 6.64 -11.76
N GLY A 78 -23.16 5.49 -12.44
CA GLY A 78 -22.98 5.44 -13.89
C GLY A 78 -21.57 5.82 -14.37
N HIS A 79 -20.60 5.95 -13.47
CA HIS A 79 -19.21 6.30 -13.77
C HIS A 79 -18.38 5.06 -14.16
N THR A 80 -18.91 4.23 -15.07
CA THR A 80 -18.32 2.93 -15.44
C THR A 80 -16.90 3.06 -16.00
N LYS A 81 -16.60 4.14 -16.74
CA LYS A 81 -15.25 4.41 -17.25
C LYS A 81 -14.25 4.66 -16.12
N ILE A 82 -14.65 5.46 -15.13
CA ILE A 82 -13.83 5.78 -13.95
C ILE A 82 -13.64 4.51 -13.10
N ALA A 83 -14.70 3.72 -12.89
CA ALA A 83 -14.63 2.43 -12.19
C ALA A 83 -13.61 1.50 -12.84
N LYS A 84 -13.67 1.34 -14.17
CA LYS A 84 -12.73 0.51 -14.92
C LYS A 84 -11.28 1.01 -14.76
N ALA A 85 -11.06 2.32 -14.86
CA ALA A 85 -9.72 2.90 -14.66
C ALA A 85 -9.19 2.67 -13.24
N TYR A 86 -10.06 2.78 -12.23
CA TYR A 86 -9.73 2.49 -10.84
C TYR A 86 -9.31 1.03 -10.65
N ILE A 87 -10.12 0.08 -11.13
CA ILE A 87 -9.86 -1.37 -11.04
C ILE A 87 -8.51 -1.71 -11.71
N LEU A 88 -8.28 -1.24 -12.93
CA LEU A 88 -7.03 -1.48 -13.66
C LEU A 88 -5.81 -0.93 -12.91
N TYR A 89 -5.93 0.26 -12.32
CA TYR A 89 -4.86 0.82 -11.50
C TYR A 89 -4.56 -0.03 -10.27
N ARG A 90 -5.59 -0.53 -9.58
CA ARG A 90 -5.45 -1.41 -8.41
C ARG A 90 -4.80 -2.74 -8.79
N GLN A 91 -5.21 -3.34 -9.90
CA GLN A 91 -4.62 -4.56 -10.44
C GLN A 91 -3.12 -4.37 -10.75
N LYS A 92 -2.76 -3.31 -11.49
CA LYS A 92 -1.35 -2.98 -11.76
C LYS A 92 -0.54 -2.79 -10.47
N LYS A 93 -1.14 -2.17 -9.45
CA LYS A 93 -0.49 -2.03 -8.14
C LYS A 93 -0.39 -3.36 -7.38
N ALA A 94 -1.30 -4.31 -7.59
CA ALA A 94 -1.21 -5.66 -7.05
C ALA A 94 -0.07 -6.44 -7.71
N GLU A 95 0.02 -6.42 -9.03
CA GLU A 95 1.11 -7.05 -9.79
C GLU A 95 2.48 -6.55 -9.33
N ILE A 96 2.66 -5.23 -9.18
CA ILE A 96 3.90 -4.65 -8.64
C ILE A 96 4.20 -5.19 -7.23
N ARG A 97 3.19 -5.32 -6.35
CA ARG A 97 3.42 -5.87 -5.00
C ARG A 97 3.84 -7.33 -5.06
N GLU A 98 3.20 -8.14 -5.89
CA GLU A 98 3.56 -9.55 -6.06
C GLU A 98 4.96 -9.72 -6.64
N GLU A 99 5.35 -8.86 -7.58
CA GLU A 99 6.72 -8.86 -8.10
C GLU A 99 7.74 -8.54 -6.99
N LYS A 100 7.47 -7.51 -6.17
CA LYS A 100 8.32 -7.17 -5.02
C LYS A 100 8.45 -8.32 -4.02
N LYS A 101 7.34 -9.00 -3.72
CA LYS A 101 7.32 -10.17 -2.82
C LYS A 101 8.19 -11.30 -3.34
N LYS A 102 8.10 -11.59 -4.65
CA LYS A 102 8.93 -12.61 -5.31
C LYS A 102 10.42 -12.25 -5.26
N ILE A 103 10.78 -10.99 -5.52
CA ILE A 103 12.18 -10.53 -5.46
C ILE A 103 12.76 -10.69 -4.05
N LEU A 104 11.97 -10.36 -3.03
CA LEU A 104 12.41 -10.40 -1.63
C LEU A 104 12.19 -11.75 -0.95
N ASN A 105 11.56 -12.71 -1.63
CA ASN A 105 11.16 -13.99 -1.05
C ASN A 105 10.34 -13.84 0.26
N LYS A 106 9.31 -12.96 0.25
CA LYS A 106 8.46 -12.67 1.42
C LYS A 106 6.98 -12.66 1.08
N ASP A 107 6.13 -13.14 2.00
CA ASP A 107 4.67 -13.11 1.85
C ASP A 107 4.05 -11.72 2.06
N LYS A 108 4.64 -10.93 2.97
CA LYS A 108 4.17 -9.60 3.35
C LYS A 108 5.30 -8.59 3.16
N LEU A 109 4.95 -7.44 2.58
CA LEU A 109 5.86 -6.31 2.40
C LEU A 109 5.67 -5.30 3.51
N ASP A 110 6.77 -4.83 4.09
CA ASP A 110 6.75 -3.79 5.11
C ASP A 110 6.78 -2.37 4.48
N GLU A 111 6.84 -1.33 5.31
CA GLU A 111 6.87 0.06 4.83
C GLU A 111 8.17 0.46 4.13
N ILE A 112 9.28 -0.20 4.44
CA ILE A 112 10.58 0.04 3.80
C ILE A 112 10.57 -0.61 2.40
N ASP A 113 10.12 -1.85 2.29
CA ASP A 113 9.99 -2.58 1.02
C ASP A 113 9.09 -1.82 0.02
N LYS A 114 8.01 -1.23 0.53
CA LYS A 114 7.05 -0.46 -0.28
C LYS A 114 7.67 0.80 -0.89
N ARG A 115 8.69 1.40 -0.27
CA ARG A 115 9.35 2.64 -0.74
C ARG A 115 10.27 2.44 -1.94
N PHE A 116 10.85 1.25 -2.10
CA PHE A 116 11.75 0.96 -3.22
C PHE A 116 10.98 0.75 -4.53
N SER A 117 11.57 1.09 -5.67
CA SER A 117 11.07 0.64 -6.98
C SER A 117 11.39 -0.85 -7.16
N VAL A 118 10.70 -1.50 -8.10
CA VAL A 118 10.99 -2.90 -8.46
C VAL A 118 12.45 -3.07 -8.86
N ASN A 119 12.97 -2.17 -9.70
CA ASN A 119 14.37 -2.21 -10.15
C ASN A 119 15.36 -2.02 -8.99
N ALA A 120 15.07 -1.12 -8.05
CA ALA A 120 15.90 -0.95 -6.87
C ALA A 120 15.95 -2.24 -6.04
N LEU A 121 14.81 -2.90 -5.82
CA LEU A 121 14.78 -4.19 -5.12
C LEU A 121 15.53 -5.28 -5.88
N ARG A 122 15.45 -5.32 -7.23
CA ARG A 122 16.24 -6.26 -8.04
C ARG A 122 17.74 -6.07 -7.82
N VAL A 123 18.21 -4.83 -7.80
CA VAL A 123 19.62 -4.51 -7.55
C VAL A 123 20.03 -4.91 -6.13
N LEU A 124 19.21 -4.57 -5.12
CA LEU A 124 19.45 -4.95 -3.73
C LEU A 124 19.52 -6.47 -3.58
N ALA A 125 18.53 -7.21 -4.08
CA ALA A 125 18.48 -8.66 -4.05
C ALA A 125 19.66 -9.31 -4.80
N TYR A 126 20.10 -8.73 -5.92
CA TYR A 126 21.19 -9.33 -6.69
C TYR A 126 22.56 -9.13 -6.04
N ARG A 127 22.83 -7.93 -5.48
CA ARG A 127 24.19 -7.51 -5.09
C ARG A 127 24.43 -7.32 -3.60
N TYR A 128 23.39 -7.06 -2.80
CA TYR A 128 23.55 -6.49 -1.46
C TYR A 128 22.88 -7.30 -0.34
N LEU A 129 21.69 -7.86 -0.60
CA LEU A 129 20.95 -8.65 0.38
C LEU A 129 21.61 -10.03 0.55
N ILE A 130 21.74 -10.47 1.79
CA ILE A 130 22.21 -11.81 2.14
C ILE A 130 21.25 -12.87 1.59
N LYS A 131 21.84 -13.96 1.08
CA LYS A 131 21.16 -15.14 0.54
C LYS A 131 21.55 -16.39 1.31
N ASP A 132 20.69 -17.39 1.26
CA ASP A 132 21.03 -18.74 1.71
C ASP A 132 21.93 -19.46 0.70
N GLU A 133 22.29 -20.71 1.03
CA GLU A 133 23.07 -21.61 0.18
C GLU A 133 22.42 -21.94 -1.17
N ASN A 134 21.09 -21.83 -1.26
CA ASN A 134 20.31 -22.05 -2.48
C ASN A 134 20.16 -20.77 -3.32
N GLY A 135 20.73 -19.64 -2.87
CA GLY A 135 20.65 -18.35 -3.52
C GLY A 135 19.33 -17.60 -3.29
N ALA A 136 18.46 -18.09 -2.39
CA ALA A 136 17.23 -17.42 -2.01
C ALA A 136 17.55 -16.24 -1.07
N VAL A 137 16.91 -15.10 -1.31
CA VAL A 137 17.08 -13.91 -0.46
C VAL A 137 16.47 -14.21 0.91
N ILE A 138 17.28 -14.04 1.97
CA ILE A 138 16.85 -14.22 3.36
C ILE A 138 16.89 -12.91 4.18
N GLU A 139 17.64 -11.90 3.70
CA GLU A 139 17.71 -10.57 4.31
C GLU A 139 16.80 -9.58 3.56
N SER A 140 16.07 -8.73 4.27
CA SER A 140 15.32 -7.60 3.71
C SER A 140 16.12 -6.30 3.66
N PRO A 141 15.68 -5.32 2.86
CA PRO A 141 16.24 -3.97 2.89
C PRO A 141 16.34 -3.37 4.31
N ARG A 142 15.34 -3.62 5.18
CA ARG A 142 15.40 -3.20 6.59
C ARG A 142 16.59 -3.80 7.32
N GLU A 143 16.74 -5.12 7.25
CA GLU A 143 17.79 -5.89 7.92
C GLU A 143 19.17 -5.50 7.38
N LEU A 144 19.29 -5.26 6.05
CA LEU A 144 20.51 -4.73 5.45
C LEU A 144 20.91 -3.38 6.07
N PHE A 145 19.98 -2.44 6.17
CA PHE A 145 20.29 -1.13 6.76
C PHE A 145 20.68 -1.25 8.22
N GLN A 146 20.00 -2.11 8.99
CA GLN A 146 20.34 -2.38 10.38
C GLN A 146 21.73 -3.00 10.50
N ARG A 147 22.05 -4.00 9.68
CA ARG A 147 23.38 -4.63 9.66
C ARG A 147 24.47 -3.61 9.39
N VAL A 148 24.30 -2.77 8.37
CA VAL A 148 25.28 -1.71 8.04
C VAL A 148 25.42 -0.72 9.19
N ALA A 149 24.32 -0.24 9.76
CA ALA A 149 24.35 0.70 10.89
C ALA A 149 25.08 0.11 12.11
N ILE A 150 24.82 -1.16 12.44
CA ILE A 150 25.49 -1.85 13.54
C ILE A 150 27.00 -1.93 13.29
N HIS A 151 27.43 -2.34 12.10
CA HIS A 151 28.86 -2.47 11.79
C HIS A 151 29.60 -1.12 11.78
N ILE A 152 28.92 -0.02 11.46
CA ILE A 152 29.49 1.32 11.52
C ILE A 152 29.59 1.82 12.97
N ALA A 153 28.58 1.54 13.81
CA ALA A 153 28.55 2.00 15.20
C ALA A 153 29.43 1.16 16.14
N LEU A 154 29.67 -0.11 15.82
CA LEU A 154 30.41 -1.04 16.68
C LEU A 154 31.82 -0.54 17.06
N PRO A 155 32.65 -0.02 16.14
CA PRO A 155 33.97 0.50 16.50
C PRO A 155 33.90 1.72 17.43
N GLU A 156 32.92 2.59 17.26
CA GLU A 156 32.71 3.74 18.15
C GLU A 156 32.37 3.26 19.56
N ILE A 157 31.48 2.27 19.70
CA ILE A 157 31.13 1.68 21.00
C ILE A 157 32.33 0.96 21.65
N LEU A 158 33.16 0.28 20.85
CA LEU A 158 34.27 -0.54 21.37
C LEU A 158 35.55 0.26 21.67
N TYR A 159 35.81 1.34 20.93
CA TYR A 159 37.08 2.06 20.99
C TYR A 159 36.95 3.55 21.35
N ASP A 160 35.77 4.15 21.24
CA ASP A 160 35.53 5.53 21.67
C ASP A 160 34.87 5.52 23.06
N SER A 161 35.72 5.34 24.08
CA SER A 161 35.31 5.44 25.48
C SER A 161 35.20 6.91 25.86
N ARG A 162 34.00 7.49 25.73
CA ARG A 162 33.62 8.65 26.54
C ARG A 162 33.15 8.22 27.92
#